data_AF-A0A2P4UPS5-F1
#
_entry.id   AF-A0A2P4UPS5-F1
#
_cell.length_a   1.000
_cell.length_b   1.000
_cell.length_c   1.000
_cell.angle_alpha   90.00
_cell.angle_beta   90.00
_cell.angle_gamma   90.00
#
_symmetry.space_group_name_H-M   'P 1'
#
loop_
_entity.id
_entity.type
_entity.pdbx_description
1 polymer ?
#
loop_
_entity_poly.entity_id
_entity_poly.type
_entity_poly.pdbx_seq_one_letter_code
_entity_poly.pdbx_strand_id
1 'polypeptide(L)'
;MRRFTRGGERDPNKALLLLFALGRLQREGHAPLRFRDVEEPLGALLIEFGPPKPASPGYPFHTLAGDGLWEVGTPGGGASPGADPALLRHVDAVGRLVPLFAKELLADPGMFVQVCRILLDTNFEPSLHGDLCAAVGLMPEVAEAALLAPYVDGALPRARRDPMLRQKVLVAYDCRCAFCGFEGWMGNTVVGLERVRLRWAAFDGHDALENSLCLCTLHQRLFDKGVLGLGQSGTIMVSRHFVGLTDTARDQVLALTGRRAVAPAAGFPPPDRRNIDWHTRQVFRGPARINGPGGGI
;
A
#
# COMPACT_ATOMS: atom_id res chain seq x y z
N MET A 1 6.51 -0.27 17.22
CA MET A 1 5.87 -1.47 16.64
C MET A 1 6.91 -2.31 15.92
N ARG A 2 7.10 -3.57 16.32
CA ARG A 2 7.99 -4.50 15.64
C ARG A 2 7.37 -4.86 14.29
N ARG A 3 8.08 -4.53 13.19
CA ARG A 3 7.68 -5.00 11.86
C ARG A 3 8.23 -6.41 11.67
N PHE A 4 7.36 -7.35 11.36
CA PHE A 4 7.79 -8.69 10.98
C PHE A 4 8.05 -8.72 9.47
N THR A 5 9.20 -8.19 9.05
CA THR A 5 9.65 -8.23 7.65
C THR A 5 10.67 -9.35 7.48
N ARG A 6 10.21 -10.60 7.34
CA ARG A 6 11.11 -11.71 6.98
C ARG A 6 11.39 -11.62 5.47
N GLY A 7 12.65 -11.45 5.08
CA GLY A 7 13.06 -11.47 3.68
C GLY A 7 12.45 -10.39 2.78
N GLY A 8 12.04 -9.25 3.37
CA GLY A 8 11.41 -8.16 2.63
C GLY A 8 9.92 -8.36 2.35
N GLU A 9 9.27 -9.37 2.93
CA GLU A 9 7.81 -9.54 2.80
C GLU A 9 7.03 -8.42 3.51
N ARG A 10 5.88 -8.08 2.94
CA ARG A 10 4.91 -7.16 3.53
C ARG A 10 4.11 -7.89 4.63
N ASP A 11 4.01 -7.26 5.78
CA ASP A 11 3.03 -7.61 6.82
C ASP A 11 2.46 -6.32 7.45
N PRO A 12 1.52 -5.66 6.75
CA PRO A 12 0.92 -4.42 7.25
C PRO A 12 -0.21 -4.69 8.24
N ASN A 13 -0.46 -5.94 8.67
CA ASN A 13 -1.69 -6.31 9.38
C ASN A 13 -1.88 -5.51 10.67
N LYS A 14 -0.81 -5.37 11.46
CA LYS A 14 -0.80 -4.56 12.69
C LYS A 14 -0.96 -3.07 12.40
N ALA A 15 -0.33 -2.57 11.33
CA ALA A 15 -0.46 -1.18 10.91
C ALA A 15 -1.91 -0.85 10.49
N LEU A 16 -2.58 -1.77 9.77
CA LEU A 16 -3.96 -1.62 9.34
C LEU A 16 -4.93 -1.59 10.52
N LEU A 17 -4.75 -2.48 11.51
CA LEU A 17 -5.54 -2.42 12.74
C LEU A 17 -5.32 -1.10 13.49
N LEU A 18 -4.08 -0.64 13.59
CA LEU A 18 -3.76 0.60 14.30
C LEU A 18 -4.34 1.82 13.58
N LEU A 19 -4.23 1.90 12.25
CA LEU A 19 -4.87 2.96 11.45
C LEU A 19 -6.39 2.94 11.56
N PHE A 20 -7.01 1.75 11.56
CA PHE A 20 -8.44 1.59 11.82
C PHE A 20 -8.82 2.15 13.19
N ALA A 21 -8.08 1.77 14.24
CA ALA A 21 -8.32 2.24 15.61
C ALA A 21 -8.12 3.75 15.75
N LEU A 22 -7.14 4.34 15.06
CA LEU A 22 -6.89 5.78 15.04
C LEU A 22 -8.02 6.55 14.34
N GLY A 23 -8.53 6.01 13.22
CA GLY A 23 -9.71 6.58 12.57
C GLY A 23 -10.93 6.58 13.49
N ARG A 24 -11.15 5.49 14.25
CA ARG A 24 -12.20 5.42 15.27
C ARG A 24 -11.98 6.42 16.40
N LEU A 25 -10.76 6.51 16.93
CA LEU A 25 -10.38 7.46 17.98
C LEU A 25 -10.72 8.90 17.58
N GLN A 26 -10.41 9.28 16.35
CA GLN A 26 -10.64 10.61 15.81
C GLN A 26 -12.14 10.96 15.71
N ARG A 27 -13.00 10.00 15.36
CA ARG A 27 -14.43 10.25 15.14
C ARG A 27 -15.29 10.07 16.38
N GLU A 28 -14.90 9.16 17.25
CA GLU A 28 -15.76 8.64 18.32
C GLU A 28 -15.10 8.75 19.71
N GLY A 29 -13.85 9.22 19.78
CA GLY A 29 -13.07 9.26 21.01
C GLY A 29 -12.56 7.88 21.43
N HIS A 30 -12.10 7.77 22.68
CA HIS A 30 -11.47 6.57 23.20
C HIS A 30 -12.51 5.51 23.62
N ALA A 31 -13.14 4.87 22.64
CA ALA A 31 -14.12 3.82 22.84
C ALA A 31 -13.50 2.41 22.70
N PRO A 32 -13.99 1.41 23.47
CA PRO A 32 -13.64 0.01 23.25
C PRO A 32 -14.16 -0.50 21.90
N LEU A 33 -13.38 -1.36 21.23
CA LEU A 33 -13.71 -1.97 19.94
C LEU A 33 -13.94 -3.48 20.11
N ARG A 34 -15.19 -3.93 19.98
CA ARG A 34 -15.51 -5.37 20.02
C ARG A 34 -15.01 -6.05 18.74
N PHE A 35 -14.41 -7.23 18.87
CA PHE A 35 -13.86 -7.96 17.73
C PHE A 35 -14.89 -8.20 16.62
N ARG A 36 -16.13 -8.52 16.99
CA ARG A 36 -17.25 -8.72 16.03
C ARG A 36 -17.53 -7.50 15.14
N ASP A 37 -17.28 -6.30 15.65
CA ASP A 37 -17.50 -5.04 14.94
C ASP A 37 -16.27 -4.64 14.10
N VAL A 38 -15.10 -5.24 14.40
CA VAL A 38 -13.82 -4.98 13.73
C VAL A 38 -13.52 -6.03 12.64
N GLU A 39 -13.99 -7.26 12.80
CA GLU A 39 -13.60 -8.41 11.99
C GLU A 39 -13.81 -8.18 10.49
N GLU A 40 -15.01 -7.76 10.09
CA GLU A 40 -15.34 -7.54 8.68
C GLU A 40 -14.66 -6.30 8.08
N PRO A 41 -14.71 -5.11 8.71
CA PRO A 41 -14.00 -3.93 8.19
C PRO A 41 -12.48 -4.12 8.11
N LEU A 42 -11.87 -4.74 9.12
CA LEU A 42 -10.43 -5.04 9.09
C LEU A 42 -10.11 -6.11 8.05
N GLY A 43 -10.98 -7.11 7.88
CA GLY A 43 -10.87 -8.09 6.80
C GLY A 43 -10.81 -7.44 5.42
N ALA A 44 -11.70 -6.48 5.16
CA ALA A 44 -11.69 -5.71 3.91
C ALA A 44 -10.38 -4.93 3.71
N LEU A 45 -9.87 -4.28 4.76
CA LEU A 45 -8.58 -3.57 4.71
C LEU A 45 -7.40 -4.52 4.43
N LEU A 46 -7.39 -5.70 5.06
CA LEU A 46 -6.37 -6.73 4.85
C LEU A 46 -6.38 -7.24 3.41
N ILE A 47 -7.57 -7.45 2.84
CA ILE A 47 -7.73 -7.87 1.44
C ILE A 47 -7.25 -6.76 0.50
N GLU A 48 -7.67 -5.51 0.72
CA GLU A 48 -7.41 -4.39 -0.19
C GLU A 48 -5.96 -3.90 -0.13
N PHE A 49 -5.40 -3.77 1.07
CA PHE A 49 -4.10 -3.13 1.31
C PHE A 49 -3.01 -4.08 1.80
N GLY A 50 -3.35 -5.33 2.17
CA GLY A 50 -2.37 -6.36 2.49
C GLY A 50 -1.73 -6.99 1.24
N PRO A 51 -0.68 -7.82 1.40
CA PRO A 51 -0.17 -8.67 0.32
C PRO A 51 -1.24 -9.65 -0.21
N PRO A 52 -1.07 -10.21 -1.42
CA PRO A 52 -2.02 -11.15 -2.04
C PRO A 52 -1.95 -12.56 -1.42
N LYS A 53 -2.07 -12.66 -0.10
CA LYS A 53 -2.13 -13.91 0.68
C LYS A 53 -3.25 -13.83 1.72
N PRO A 54 -3.82 -14.98 2.13
CA PRO A 54 -4.82 -15.00 3.19
C PRO A 54 -4.28 -14.34 4.48
N ALA A 55 -5.12 -13.51 5.09
CA ALA A 55 -4.83 -12.86 6.36
C ALA A 55 -6.08 -12.92 7.25
N SER A 56 -5.88 -13.09 8.55
CA SER A 56 -6.96 -13.16 9.54
C SER A 56 -6.98 -11.87 10.36
N PRO A 57 -8.14 -11.22 10.56
CA PRO A 57 -8.30 -10.09 11.48
C PRO A 57 -7.91 -10.43 12.92
N GLY A 58 -8.09 -11.68 13.35
CA GLY A 58 -7.77 -12.13 14.71
C GLY A 58 -6.27 -12.05 15.03
N TYR A 59 -5.42 -12.23 14.03
CA TYR A 59 -3.97 -12.17 14.20
C TYR A 59 -3.47 -10.78 14.65
N PRO A 60 -3.67 -9.67 13.90
CA PRO A 60 -3.26 -8.35 14.37
C PRO A 60 -4.03 -7.93 15.62
N PHE A 61 -5.31 -8.32 15.77
CA PHE A 61 -6.12 -7.99 16.94
C PHE A 61 -5.48 -8.50 18.23
N HIS A 62 -5.02 -9.75 18.25
CA HIS A 62 -4.30 -10.32 19.38
C HIS A 62 -2.86 -9.80 19.49
N THR A 63 -2.09 -9.89 18.41
CA THR A 63 -0.63 -9.72 18.47
C THR A 63 -0.15 -8.27 18.60
N LEU A 64 -0.98 -7.28 18.26
CA LEU A 64 -0.64 -5.87 18.48
C LEU A 64 -0.52 -5.54 19.98
N ALA A 65 -1.15 -6.32 20.87
CA ALA A 65 -1.03 -6.13 22.31
C ALA A 65 0.43 -6.28 22.80
N GLY A 66 1.21 -7.15 22.17
CA GLY A 66 2.63 -7.32 22.49
C GLY A 66 3.51 -6.12 22.13
N ASP A 67 2.99 -5.11 21.39
CA ASP A 67 3.71 -3.89 21.03
C ASP A 67 3.46 -2.73 22.02
N GLY A 68 2.58 -2.90 23.02
CA GLY A 68 2.30 -1.88 24.04
C GLY A 68 1.50 -0.66 23.55
N LEU A 69 0.85 -0.76 22.39
CA LEU A 69 -0.02 0.29 21.83
C LEU A 69 -1.51 -0.09 21.88
N TRP A 70 -1.79 -1.34 22.17
CA TRP A 70 -3.11 -1.97 22.10
C TRP A 70 -3.30 -2.89 23.30
N GLU A 71 -4.52 -2.99 23.79
CA GLU A 71 -4.91 -3.92 24.84
C GLU A 71 -6.06 -4.78 24.33
N VAL A 72 -6.08 -6.04 24.71
CA VAL A 72 -7.19 -6.96 24.43
C VAL A 72 -7.61 -7.63 25.72
N GLY A 73 -8.91 -7.61 25.99
CA GLY A 73 -9.50 -8.35 27.08
C GLY A 73 -10.89 -8.85 26.73
N THR A 74 -11.54 -9.48 27.71
CA THR A 74 -12.94 -9.90 27.63
C THR A 74 -13.82 -9.03 28.53
N PRO A 75 -15.14 -8.99 28.33
CA PRO A 75 -16.05 -8.25 29.20
C PRO A 75 -15.95 -8.66 30.68
N GLY A 76 -15.57 -9.92 30.96
CA GLY A 76 -15.33 -10.44 32.30
C GLY A 76 -13.95 -10.13 32.89
N GLY A 77 -13.14 -9.29 32.24
CA GLY A 77 -11.78 -8.92 32.71
C GLY A 77 -10.68 -9.94 32.41
N GLY A 78 -10.98 -10.95 31.59
CA GLY A 78 -9.99 -11.94 31.14
C GLY A 78 -9.00 -11.36 30.11
N ALA A 79 -7.83 -11.98 29.99
CA ALA A 79 -6.84 -11.65 28.97
C ALA A 79 -7.28 -12.06 27.56
N SER A 80 -6.51 -11.66 26.55
CA SER A 80 -6.73 -12.08 25.17
C SER A 80 -6.75 -13.61 25.03
N PRO A 81 -7.76 -14.20 24.37
CA PRO A 81 -7.88 -15.65 24.22
C PRO A 81 -7.01 -16.24 23.09
N GLY A 82 -6.15 -15.41 22.46
CA GLY A 82 -5.36 -15.79 21.29
C GLY A 82 -5.88 -15.17 20.00
N ALA A 83 -5.30 -15.61 18.87
CA ALA A 83 -5.54 -15.04 17.54
C ALA A 83 -6.68 -15.70 16.75
N ASP A 84 -7.32 -16.76 17.29
CA ASP A 84 -8.42 -17.45 16.62
C ASP A 84 -9.68 -16.56 16.56
N PRO A 85 -10.15 -16.15 15.36
CA PRO A 85 -11.34 -15.32 15.23
C PRO A 85 -12.61 -15.95 15.82
N ALA A 86 -12.76 -17.28 15.76
CA ALA A 86 -13.93 -17.94 16.30
C ALA A 86 -13.99 -17.80 17.83
N LEU A 87 -12.84 -17.96 18.48
CA LEU A 87 -12.73 -17.79 19.92
C LEU A 87 -12.88 -16.33 20.34
N LEU A 88 -12.23 -15.39 19.62
CA LEU A 88 -12.40 -13.95 19.85
C LEU A 88 -13.87 -13.51 19.75
N ARG A 89 -14.63 -14.06 18.79
CA ARG A 89 -16.08 -13.85 18.69
C ARG A 89 -16.84 -14.46 19.85
N HIS A 90 -16.53 -15.71 20.21
CA HIS A 90 -17.25 -16.45 21.25
C HIS A 90 -17.17 -15.77 22.62
N VAL A 91 -15.99 -15.25 22.98
CA VAL A 91 -15.78 -14.57 24.28
C VAL A 91 -16.07 -13.07 24.26
N ASP A 92 -16.61 -12.57 23.14
CA ASP A 92 -16.85 -11.14 22.87
C ASP A 92 -15.63 -10.26 23.17
N ALA A 93 -14.46 -10.67 22.65
CA ALA A 93 -13.20 -9.98 22.91
C ALA A 93 -13.27 -8.50 22.52
N VAL A 94 -12.67 -7.65 23.35
CA VAL A 94 -12.63 -6.20 23.21
C VAL A 94 -11.20 -5.74 23.12
N GLY A 95 -10.91 -4.96 22.08
CA GLY A 95 -9.64 -4.29 21.88
C GLY A 95 -9.75 -2.80 22.15
N ARG A 96 -8.66 -2.16 22.56
CA ARG A 96 -8.57 -0.70 22.71
C ARG A 96 -7.15 -0.23 22.54
N LEU A 97 -6.99 1.02 22.09
CA LEU A 97 -5.71 1.71 22.24
C LEU A 97 -5.37 1.81 23.72
N VAL A 98 -4.09 1.64 24.06
CA VAL A 98 -3.61 1.85 25.44
C VAL A 98 -4.07 3.25 25.91
N PRO A 99 -4.69 3.39 27.09
CA PRO A 99 -5.34 4.64 27.51
C PRO A 99 -4.42 5.86 27.50
N LEU A 100 -3.17 5.71 27.97
CA LEU A 100 -2.20 6.81 27.96
C LEU A 100 -1.88 7.28 26.54
N PHE A 101 -1.66 6.33 25.62
CA PHE A 101 -1.41 6.63 24.22
C PHE A 101 -2.60 7.33 23.57
N ALA A 102 -3.82 6.83 23.77
CA ALA A 102 -5.02 7.47 23.25
C ALA A 102 -5.21 8.89 23.80
N LYS A 103 -4.94 9.10 25.09
CA LYS A 103 -5.03 10.41 25.75
C LYS A 103 -4.02 11.40 25.16
N GLU A 104 -2.77 11.00 24.96
CA GLU A 104 -1.74 11.84 24.35
C GLU A 104 -2.13 12.27 22.94
N LEU A 105 -2.62 11.33 22.12
CA LEU A 105 -3.05 11.62 20.76
C LEU A 105 -4.27 12.54 20.68
N LEU A 106 -5.21 12.42 21.61
CA LEU A 106 -6.36 13.33 21.69
C LEU A 106 -5.98 14.74 22.18
N ALA A 107 -4.91 14.85 22.97
CA ALA A 107 -4.42 16.12 23.50
C ALA A 107 -3.56 16.90 22.49
N ASP A 108 -2.89 16.20 21.57
CA ASP A 108 -2.01 16.80 20.56
C ASP A 108 -2.39 16.34 19.13
N PRO A 109 -3.17 17.15 18.39
CA PRO A 109 -3.52 16.87 17.00
C PRO A 109 -2.30 16.76 16.06
N GLY A 110 -1.21 17.47 16.36
CA GLY A 110 0.04 17.40 15.58
C GLY A 110 0.71 16.03 15.74
N MET A 111 0.77 15.52 16.97
CA MET A 111 1.24 14.17 17.26
C MET A 111 0.37 13.10 16.59
N PHE A 112 -0.96 13.26 16.61
CA PHE A 112 -1.88 12.36 15.92
C PHE A 112 -1.58 12.25 14.43
N VAL A 113 -1.45 13.39 13.75
CA VAL A 113 -1.10 13.45 12.32
C VAL A 113 0.26 12.79 12.09
N GLN A 114 1.27 13.09 12.92
CA GLN A 114 2.61 12.51 12.78
C GLN A 114 2.61 10.98 12.91
N VAL A 115 1.87 10.42 13.88
CA VAL A 115 1.75 8.97 14.06
C VAL A 115 1.09 8.31 12.85
N CYS A 116 -0.03 8.86 12.37
CA CYS A 116 -0.70 8.32 11.19
C CYS A 116 0.21 8.35 9.97
N ARG A 117 0.93 9.45 9.76
CA ARG A 117 1.92 9.58 8.68
C ARG A 117 3.03 8.54 8.77
N ILE A 118 3.61 8.34 9.95
CA ILE A 118 4.64 7.31 10.16
C ILE A 118 4.10 5.93 9.78
N LEU A 119 2.87 5.60 10.17
CA LEU A 119 2.27 4.31 9.82
C LEU A 119 2.06 4.18 8.30
N LEU A 120 1.59 5.23 7.64
CA LEU A 120 1.38 5.25 6.20
C LEU A 120 2.69 5.06 5.42
N ASP A 121 3.65 5.95 5.66
CA ASP A 121 4.92 6.02 4.94
C ASP A 121 5.80 4.79 5.08
N THR A 122 5.63 4.08 6.19
CA THR A 122 6.49 2.96 6.54
C THR A 122 5.90 1.60 6.24
N ASN A 123 4.70 1.57 5.66
CA ASN A 123 4.01 0.34 5.28
C ASN A 123 3.41 0.38 3.86
N PHE A 124 3.19 1.57 3.28
CA PHE A 124 2.48 1.72 2.01
C PHE A 124 3.14 2.78 1.10
N GLU A 125 3.01 2.60 -0.22
CA GLU A 125 3.40 3.64 -1.17
C GLU A 125 2.46 4.86 -1.08
N PRO A 126 2.98 6.09 -1.31
CA PRO A 126 2.22 7.33 -1.14
C PRO A 126 0.92 7.40 -1.94
N SER A 127 0.88 6.78 -3.12
CA SER A 127 -0.31 6.75 -3.97
C SER A 127 -1.51 6.08 -3.29
N LEU A 128 -1.30 5.22 -2.29
CA LEU A 128 -2.35 4.49 -1.57
C LEU A 128 -2.83 5.23 -0.30
N HIS A 129 -2.14 6.27 0.14
CA HIS A 129 -2.40 6.91 1.44
C HIS A 129 -3.80 7.51 1.51
N GLY A 130 -4.23 8.22 0.45
CA GLY A 130 -5.57 8.81 0.39
C GLY A 130 -6.70 7.79 0.48
N ASP A 131 -6.60 6.68 -0.28
CA ASP A 131 -7.60 5.60 -0.24
C ASP A 131 -7.65 4.95 1.15
N LEU A 132 -6.49 4.73 1.77
CA LEU A 132 -6.41 4.10 3.08
C LEU A 132 -7.00 5.01 4.16
N CYS A 133 -6.65 6.31 4.16
CA CYS A 133 -7.23 7.30 5.07
C CYS A 133 -8.75 7.35 4.92
N ALA A 134 -9.27 7.38 3.70
CA ALA A 134 -10.71 7.35 3.44
C ALA A 134 -11.36 6.05 3.98
N ALA A 135 -10.74 4.89 3.74
CA ALA A 135 -11.27 3.60 4.17
C ALA A 135 -11.32 3.46 5.71
N VAL A 136 -10.36 4.04 6.43
CA VAL A 136 -10.37 4.03 7.91
C VAL A 136 -11.05 5.25 8.53
N GLY A 137 -11.45 6.23 7.70
CA GLY A 137 -12.08 7.50 8.07
C GLY A 137 -11.19 8.45 8.88
N LEU A 138 -9.90 8.53 8.50
CA LEU A 138 -8.97 9.59 8.89
C LEU A 138 -9.19 10.84 8.03
N MET A 139 -8.89 12.03 8.55
CA MET A 139 -9.06 13.25 7.76
C MET A 139 -8.06 13.37 6.60
N PRO A 140 -8.43 14.01 5.47
CA PRO A 140 -7.57 14.12 4.29
C PRO A 140 -6.21 14.78 4.57
N GLU A 141 -6.15 15.71 5.52
CA GLU A 141 -4.94 16.43 5.91
C GLU A 141 -3.84 15.49 6.42
N VAL A 142 -4.21 14.31 6.92
CA VAL A 142 -3.26 13.26 7.30
C VAL A 142 -2.51 12.73 6.07
N ALA A 143 -3.23 12.49 4.98
CA ALA A 143 -2.63 12.03 3.73
C ALA A 143 -1.83 13.15 3.05
N GLU A 144 -2.35 14.38 3.05
CA GLU A 144 -1.64 15.55 2.49
C GLU A 144 -0.34 15.85 3.25
N ALA A 145 -0.39 15.84 4.58
CA ALA A 145 0.78 16.04 5.40
C ALA A 145 1.82 14.93 5.12
N ALA A 146 1.41 13.66 4.93
CA ALA A 146 2.30 12.56 4.56
C ALA A 146 3.13 12.85 3.30
N LEU A 147 2.56 13.58 2.33
CA LEU A 147 3.21 13.95 1.08
C LEU A 147 4.18 15.13 1.21
N LEU A 148 3.96 16.05 2.16
CA LEU A 148 4.58 17.38 2.15
C LEU A 148 5.79 17.57 3.09
N ALA A 149 5.86 16.90 4.24
CA ALA A 149 6.93 17.19 5.21
C ALA A 149 8.06 16.14 5.19
N PRO A 150 9.35 16.55 5.17
CA PRO A 150 10.44 15.66 5.56
C PRO A 150 10.20 15.16 6.99
N TYR A 151 10.69 13.96 7.30
CA TYR A 151 10.74 13.53 8.69
C TYR A 151 11.60 14.49 9.50
N VAL A 152 11.27 14.63 10.79
CA VAL A 152 12.23 15.14 11.78
C VAL A 152 13.51 14.32 11.63
N ASP A 153 14.63 15.01 11.49
CA ASP A 153 15.95 14.41 11.27
C ASP A 153 16.20 13.32 12.34
N GLY A 154 16.56 12.11 11.91
CA GLY A 154 16.85 10.98 12.80
C GLY A 154 15.69 10.01 13.14
N ALA A 155 14.44 10.25 12.72
CA ALA A 155 13.31 9.37 13.11
C ALA A 155 13.19 8.06 12.28
N LEU A 156 13.73 8.03 11.05
CA LEU A 156 13.76 6.85 10.19
C LEU A 156 15.02 6.87 9.31
N PRO A 157 15.70 5.73 9.07
CA PRO A 157 16.81 5.67 8.13
C PRO A 157 16.26 5.78 6.71
N ARG A 158 15.94 6.99 6.24
CA ARG A 158 15.72 7.23 4.81
C ARG A 158 17.08 7.55 4.20
N ALA A 159 17.56 6.62 3.37
CA ALA A 159 18.68 6.85 2.47
C ALA A 159 18.49 8.18 1.73
N ARG A 160 19.61 8.89 1.49
CA ARG A 160 19.67 10.17 0.78
C ARG A 160 18.81 10.11 -0.49
N ARG A 161 17.64 10.76 -0.45
CA ARG A 161 16.73 10.84 -1.60
C ARG A 161 17.43 11.63 -2.70
N ASP A 162 17.53 11.08 -3.90
CA ASP A 162 17.94 11.85 -5.07
C ASP A 162 16.74 12.69 -5.53
N PRO A 163 16.75 14.02 -5.34
CA PRO A 163 15.63 14.88 -5.70
C PRO A 163 15.37 14.87 -7.21
N MET A 164 16.36 14.47 -8.03
CA MET A 164 16.26 14.41 -9.48
C MET A 164 15.85 13.03 -10.01
N LEU A 165 15.67 12.03 -9.15
CA LEU A 165 15.37 10.67 -9.60
C LEU A 165 14.07 10.59 -10.40
N ARG A 166 13.04 11.35 -10.02
CA ARG A 166 11.79 11.41 -10.81
C ARG A 166 12.10 11.86 -12.24
N GLN A 167 12.85 12.96 -12.39
CA GLN A 167 13.19 13.49 -13.71
C GLN A 167 14.05 12.50 -14.52
N LYS A 168 15.05 11.87 -13.88
CA LYS A 168 15.88 10.83 -14.52
C LYS A 168 15.04 9.66 -15.01
N VAL A 169 14.06 9.19 -14.23
CA VAL A 169 13.17 8.10 -14.65
C VAL A 169 12.30 8.53 -15.83
N LEU A 170 11.73 9.73 -15.80
CA LEU A 170 10.93 10.21 -16.93
C LEU A 170 11.77 10.28 -18.21
N VAL A 171 12.98 10.83 -18.14
CA VAL A 171 13.92 10.86 -19.28
C VAL A 171 14.30 9.46 -19.74
N ALA A 172 14.55 8.53 -18.80
CA ALA A 172 14.89 7.15 -19.13
C ALA A 172 13.80 6.43 -19.93
N TYR A 173 12.55 6.86 -19.83
CA TYR A 173 11.42 6.30 -20.59
C TYR A 173 10.89 7.27 -21.66
N ASP A 174 11.70 8.21 -22.15
CA ASP A 174 11.32 9.20 -23.17
C ASP A 174 10.04 9.97 -22.83
N CYS A 175 9.81 10.27 -21.54
CA CYS A 175 8.60 10.94 -21.06
C CYS A 175 7.30 10.28 -21.53
N ARG A 176 7.25 8.94 -21.59
CA ARG A 176 6.03 8.17 -21.88
C ARG A 176 5.79 7.06 -20.87
N CYS A 177 4.53 6.68 -20.72
CA CYS A 177 4.13 5.54 -19.91
C CYS A 177 4.72 4.24 -20.48
N ALA A 178 5.42 3.47 -19.64
CA ALA A 178 6.03 2.22 -20.02
C ALA A 178 4.99 1.14 -20.43
N PHE A 179 3.72 1.30 -20.04
CA PHE A 179 2.68 0.31 -20.31
C PHE A 179 1.83 0.65 -21.53
N CYS A 180 1.25 1.84 -21.60
CA CYS A 180 0.39 2.23 -22.73
C CYS A 180 1.04 3.16 -23.74
N GLY A 181 2.22 3.70 -23.44
CA GLY A 181 2.86 4.70 -24.29
C GLY A 181 2.25 6.11 -24.21
N PHE A 182 1.31 6.37 -23.27
CA PHE A 182 0.78 7.71 -23.07
C PHE A 182 1.92 8.70 -22.83
N GLU A 183 1.91 9.77 -23.63
CA GLU A 183 2.78 10.91 -23.56
C GLU A 183 1.90 12.16 -23.59
N GLY A 184 2.16 13.12 -22.71
CA GLY A 184 1.35 14.32 -22.60
C GLY A 184 2.18 15.49 -22.10
N TRP A 185 2.20 16.58 -22.86
CA TRP A 185 2.91 17.81 -22.53
C TRP A 185 1.94 18.98 -22.49
N MET A 186 2.11 19.85 -21.50
CA MET A 186 1.45 21.15 -21.43
C MET A 186 2.53 22.21 -21.16
N GLY A 187 2.81 23.03 -22.18
CA GLY A 187 3.99 23.89 -22.16
C GLY A 187 5.26 23.07 -21.93
N ASN A 188 5.99 23.39 -20.87
CA ASN A 188 7.27 22.75 -20.55
C ASN A 188 7.14 21.65 -19.48
N THR A 189 5.92 21.18 -19.19
CA THR A 189 5.66 20.20 -18.14
C THR A 189 4.98 18.95 -18.70
N VAL A 190 5.48 17.78 -18.29
CA VAL A 190 4.83 16.50 -18.54
C VAL A 190 3.60 16.34 -17.66
N VAL A 191 2.47 15.96 -18.27
CA VAL A 191 1.19 15.82 -17.58
C VAL A 191 0.91 14.35 -17.33
N GLY A 192 0.50 14.02 -16.10
CA GLY A 192 -0.04 12.70 -15.79
C GLY A 192 0.94 11.54 -15.88
N LEU A 193 2.25 11.81 -15.77
CA LEU A 193 3.31 10.79 -15.71
C LEU A 193 3.97 10.79 -14.34
N GLU A 194 4.17 9.60 -13.79
CA GLU A 194 4.72 9.39 -12.48
C GLU A 194 5.84 8.36 -12.50
N ARG A 195 6.78 8.53 -11.57
CA ARG A 195 7.75 7.51 -11.24
C ARG A 195 7.11 6.52 -10.28
N VAL A 196 7.08 5.26 -10.67
CA VAL A 196 6.52 4.15 -9.88
C VAL A 196 7.63 3.22 -9.44
N ARG A 197 7.59 2.74 -8.19
CA ARG A 197 8.58 1.79 -7.68
C ARG A 197 8.13 0.35 -7.89
N LEU A 198 9.04 -0.50 -8.35
CA LEU A 198 8.83 -1.94 -8.44
C LEU A 198 8.81 -2.54 -7.02
N ARG A 199 9.83 -2.24 -6.22
CA ARG A 199 9.93 -2.61 -4.80
C ARG A 199 9.69 -1.39 -3.93
N TRP A 200 8.76 -1.51 -3.00
CA TRP A 200 8.34 -0.40 -2.16
C TRP A 200 9.45 0.06 -1.21
N ALA A 201 9.51 1.37 -0.97
CA ALA A 201 10.55 1.95 -0.11
C ALA A 201 10.50 1.43 1.32
N ALA A 202 9.31 1.10 1.82
CA ALA A 202 9.08 0.50 3.14
C ALA A 202 9.71 -0.89 3.31
N PHE A 203 10.12 -1.55 2.23
CA PHE A 203 10.56 -2.95 2.21
C PHE A 203 11.84 -3.14 1.38
N ASP A 204 12.90 -2.39 1.69
CA ASP A 204 14.22 -2.34 1.03
C ASP A 204 14.23 -1.93 -0.46
N GLY A 205 13.17 -1.24 -0.91
CA GLY A 205 13.11 -0.62 -2.22
C GLY A 205 13.90 0.69 -2.28
N HIS A 206 15.15 0.63 -2.75
CA HIS A 206 15.97 1.83 -2.86
C HIS A 206 15.47 2.77 -3.97
N ASP A 207 15.71 4.07 -3.79
CA ASP A 207 15.50 5.08 -4.82
C ASP A 207 16.58 4.94 -5.91
N ALA A 208 16.28 4.15 -6.95
CA ALA A 208 17.18 3.83 -8.05
C ALA A 208 16.41 3.69 -9.38
N LEU A 209 17.10 3.81 -10.52
CA LEU A 209 16.52 3.68 -11.85
C LEU A 209 16.02 2.24 -12.10
N GLU A 210 16.79 1.26 -11.65
CA GLU A 210 16.51 -0.18 -11.74
C GLU A 210 15.32 -0.61 -10.87
N ASN A 211 14.92 0.22 -9.90
CA ASN A 211 13.73 0.01 -9.08
C ASN A 211 12.52 0.84 -9.58
N SER A 212 12.62 1.49 -10.75
CA SER A 212 11.62 2.46 -11.19
C SER A 212 11.08 2.20 -12.59
N LEU A 213 9.79 2.50 -12.77
CA LEU A 213 9.11 2.62 -14.06
C LEU A 213 8.57 4.05 -14.21
N CYS A 214 8.43 4.52 -15.45
CA CYS A 214 7.61 5.67 -15.77
C CYS A 214 6.22 5.18 -16.17
N LEU A 215 5.15 5.55 -15.45
CA LEU A 215 3.77 5.16 -15.78
C LEU A 215 2.86 6.38 -15.78
N CYS A 216 1.77 6.35 -16.56
CA CYS A 216 0.74 7.38 -16.40
C CYS A 216 -0.01 7.20 -15.07
N THR A 217 -0.67 8.25 -14.58
CA THR A 217 -1.37 8.24 -13.28
C THR A 217 -2.36 7.09 -13.15
N LEU A 218 -3.09 6.75 -14.23
CA LEU A 218 -3.98 5.58 -14.24
C LEU A 218 -3.21 4.28 -14.01
N HIS A 219 -2.14 4.03 -14.77
CA HIS A 219 -1.38 2.78 -14.68
C HIS A 219 -0.54 2.69 -13.42
N GLN A 220 -0.07 3.81 -12.87
CA GLN A 220 0.49 3.83 -11.51
C GLN A 220 -0.53 3.30 -10.51
N ARG A 221 -1.75 3.86 -10.50
CA ARG A 221 -2.78 3.48 -9.51
C ARG A 221 -3.14 2.01 -9.64
N LEU A 222 -3.30 1.52 -10.87
CA LEU A 222 -3.55 0.10 -11.14
C LEU A 222 -2.35 -0.79 -10.76
N PHE A 223 -1.12 -0.32 -10.92
CA PHE A 223 0.09 -1.05 -10.54
C PHE A 223 0.26 -1.15 -9.01
N ASP A 224 0.01 -0.06 -8.28
CA ASP A 224 0.11 -0.01 -6.82
C ASP A 224 -1.03 -0.78 -6.14
N LYS A 225 -2.21 -0.86 -6.76
CA LYS A 225 -3.33 -1.73 -6.35
C LYS A 225 -3.13 -3.20 -6.74
N GLY A 226 -2.09 -3.52 -7.51
CA GLY A 226 -1.80 -4.87 -7.97
C GLY A 226 -2.70 -5.38 -9.10
N VAL A 227 -3.47 -4.50 -9.75
CA VAL A 227 -4.20 -4.84 -10.98
C VAL A 227 -3.24 -5.09 -12.13
N LEU A 228 -2.19 -4.26 -12.24
CA LEU A 228 -1.13 -4.41 -13.21
C LEU A 228 0.16 -4.87 -12.54
N GLY A 229 0.97 -5.64 -13.27
CA GLY A 229 2.29 -6.08 -12.84
C GLY A 229 3.24 -6.21 -14.02
N LEU A 230 4.51 -6.44 -13.74
CA LEU A 230 5.54 -6.72 -14.74
C LEU A 230 6.09 -8.13 -14.50
N GLY A 231 6.08 -8.99 -15.52
CA GLY A 231 6.71 -10.31 -15.44
C GLY A 231 8.23 -10.22 -15.65
N GLN A 232 8.97 -11.28 -15.32
CA GLN A 232 10.44 -11.28 -15.46
C GLN A 232 10.94 -11.11 -16.90
N SER A 233 10.11 -11.43 -17.89
CA SER A 233 10.37 -11.13 -19.30
C SER A 233 10.08 -9.66 -19.67
N GLY A 234 9.64 -8.80 -18.76
CA GLY A 234 9.17 -7.45 -19.10
C GLY A 234 7.82 -7.46 -19.82
N THR A 235 7.05 -8.54 -19.69
CA THR A 235 5.66 -8.61 -20.18
C THR A 235 4.71 -8.06 -19.13
N ILE A 236 3.73 -7.28 -19.55
CA ILE A 236 2.73 -6.68 -18.67
C ILE A 236 1.73 -7.79 -18.27
N MET A 237 1.48 -7.89 -16.97
CA MET A 237 0.50 -8.78 -16.38
C MET A 237 -0.74 -7.98 -15.98
N VAL A 238 -1.92 -8.50 -16.28
CA VAL A 238 -3.21 -7.94 -15.84
C VAL A 238 -3.86 -8.96 -14.92
N SER A 239 -4.32 -8.54 -13.75
CA SER A 239 -5.02 -9.40 -12.80
C SER A 239 -6.32 -9.94 -13.38
N ARG A 240 -6.64 -11.21 -13.13
CA ARG A 240 -7.96 -11.79 -13.43
C ARG A 240 -9.09 -11.19 -12.59
N HIS A 241 -8.76 -10.56 -11.47
CA HIS A 241 -9.74 -9.90 -10.60
C HIS A 241 -10.21 -8.55 -11.14
N PHE A 242 -9.52 -7.97 -12.11
CA PHE A 242 -9.96 -6.74 -12.74
C PHE A 242 -11.12 -6.99 -13.71
N VAL A 243 -12.24 -6.30 -13.45
CA VAL A 243 -13.45 -6.31 -14.28
C VAL A 243 -13.56 -4.97 -14.99
N GLY A 244 -13.49 -4.99 -16.32
CA GLY A 244 -13.63 -3.82 -17.18
C GLY A 244 -14.47 -4.16 -18.40
N LEU A 245 -15.74 -3.77 -18.39
CA LEU A 245 -16.72 -4.15 -19.43
C LEU A 245 -16.88 -3.11 -20.55
N THR A 246 -16.35 -1.90 -20.35
CA THR A 246 -16.39 -0.81 -21.36
C THR A 246 -15.19 -0.90 -22.29
N ASP A 247 -15.31 -0.30 -23.48
CA ASP A 247 -14.20 -0.23 -24.43
C ASP A 247 -13.00 0.52 -23.85
N THR A 248 -13.23 1.60 -23.11
CA THR A 248 -12.15 2.32 -22.41
C THR A 248 -11.38 1.42 -21.45
N ALA A 249 -12.07 0.58 -20.66
CA ALA A 249 -11.39 -0.35 -19.75
C ALA A 249 -10.69 -1.48 -20.50
N ARG A 250 -11.26 -1.95 -21.62
CA ARG A 250 -10.60 -2.91 -22.51
C ARG A 250 -9.30 -2.33 -23.06
N ASP A 251 -9.35 -1.15 -23.67
CA ASP A 251 -8.22 -0.54 -24.38
C ASP A 251 -7.12 -0.10 -23.41
N GLN A 252 -7.50 0.54 -22.30
CA GLN A 252 -6.54 1.09 -21.35
C GLN A 252 -5.94 0.03 -20.42
N VAL A 253 -6.60 -1.12 -20.21
CA VAL A 253 -6.15 -2.10 -19.21
C VAL A 253 -6.07 -3.51 -19.77
N LEU A 254 -7.16 -4.07 -20.29
CA LEU A 254 -7.18 -5.49 -20.70
C LEU A 254 -6.27 -5.76 -21.90
N ALA A 255 -6.20 -4.83 -22.86
CA ALA A 255 -5.35 -4.91 -24.05
C ALA A 255 -3.84 -4.88 -23.72
N LEU A 256 -3.47 -4.52 -22.48
CA LEU A 256 -2.08 -4.61 -22.02
C LEU A 256 -1.64 -6.05 -21.72
N THR A 257 -2.57 -6.99 -21.56
CA THR A 257 -2.26 -8.38 -21.20
C THR A 257 -1.21 -8.97 -22.16
N GLY A 258 -0.06 -9.37 -21.63
CA GLY A 258 1.01 -10.02 -22.38
C GLY A 258 1.85 -9.11 -23.28
N ARG A 259 1.50 -7.83 -23.43
CA ARG A 259 2.32 -6.86 -24.18
C ARG A 259 3.67 -6.67 -23.48
N ARG A 260 4.71 -6.32 -24.24
CA ARG A 260 6.00 -5.91 -23.66
C ARG A 260 5.88 -4.47 -23.17
N ALA A 261 6.31 -4.23 -21.94
CA ALA A 261 6.52 -2.87 -21.46
C ALA A 261 7.65 -2.22 -22.27
N VAL A 262 7.53 -0.91 -22.49
CA VAL A 262 8.61 -0.12 -23.09
C VAL A 262 9.83 -0.21 -22.18
N ALA A 263 10.98 -0.56 -22.74
CA ALA A 263 12.24 -0.57 -22.01
C ALA A 263 12.79 0.86 -21.86
N PRO A 264 13.61 1.14 -20.83
CA PRO A 264 14.37 2.37 -20.80
C PRO A 264 15.18 2.60 -22.08
N ALA A 265 15.37 3.86 -22.45
CA ALA A 265 16.21 4.28 -23.55
C ALA A 265 17.64 3.75 -23.39
N ALA A 266 18.34 3.59 -24.52
CA ALA A 266 19.70 3.07 -24.53
C ALA A 266 20.62 3.89 -23.60
N GLY A 267 21.39 3.18 -22.78
CA GLY A 267 22.27 3.79 -21.78
C GLY A 267 21.67 3.91 -20.37
N PHE A 268 20.36 3.71 -20.21
CA PHE A 268 19.74 3.57 -18.89
C PHE A 268 19.67 2.10 -18.46
N PRO A 269 19.82 1.79 -17.17
CA PRO A 269 19.79 0.43 -16.70
C PRO A 269 18.34 -0.11 -16.75
N PRO A 270 18.14 -1.40 -17.09
CA PRO A 270 16.82 -2.00 -17.08
C PRO A 270 16.31 -2.20 -15.63
N PRO A 271 15.00 -2.36 -15.45
CA PRO A 271 14.41 -2.86 -14.21
C PRO A 271 15.12 -4.10 -13.63
N ASP A 272 15.50 -4.06 -12.34
CA ASP A 272 16.09 -5.22 -11.65
C ASP A 272 15.03 -6.30 -11.45
N ARG A 273 15.34 -7.51 -11.93
CA ARG A 273 14.49 -8.70 -11.81
C ARG A 273 14.07 -9.00 -10.37
N ARG A 274 14.92 -8.72 -9.38
CA ARG A 274 14.60 -8.91 -7.95
C ARG A 274 13.47 -8.00 -7.49
N ASN A 275 13.41 -6.77 -7.99
CA ASN A 275 12.34 -5.83 -7.64
C ASN A 275 11.04 -6.16 -8.38
N ILE A 276 11.13 -6.60 -9.65
CA ILE A 276 9.99 -7.13 -10.42
C ILE A 276 9.35 -8.32 -9.69
N ASP A 277 10.18 -9.27 -9.28
CA ASP A 277 9.80 -10.49 -8.58
C ASP A 277 9.21 -10.21 -7.20
N TRP A 278 9.75 -9.21 -6.48
CA TRP A 278 9.14 -8.70 -5.27
C TRP A 278 7.75 -8.13 -5.53
N HIS A 279 7.56 -7.25 -6.52
CA HIS A 279 6.24 -6.68 -6.85
C HIS A 279 5.21 -7.76 -7.16
N THR A 280 5.62 -8.73 -7.99
CA THR A 280 4.79 -9.86 -8.42
C THR A 280 4.27 -10.67 -7.23
N ARG A 281 5.10 -10.87 -6.19
CA ARG A 281 4.69 -11.61 -4.99
C ARG A 281 3.94 -10.77 -3.97
N GLN A 282 4.29 -9.49 -3.85
CA GLN A 282 3.91 -8.69 -2.69
C GLN A 282 2.78 -7.70 -2.99
N VAL A 283 2.54 -7.36 -4.26
CA VAL A 283 1.57 -6.34 -4.67
C VAL A 283 0.60 -6.89 -5.71
N PHE A 284 1.11 -7.52 -6.78
CA PHE A 284 0.27 -8.03 -7.86
C PHE A 284 -0.80 -9.02 -7.37
N ARG A 285 -2.06 -8.73 -7.68
CA ARG A 285 -3.21 -9.56 -7.33
C ARG A 285 -3.34 -10.68 -8.35
N GLY A 286 -2.52 -11.72 -8.17
CA GLY A 286 -2.61 -12.92 -8.98
C GLY A 286 -3.96 -13.63 -8.83
N PRO A 287 -4.32 -14.49 -9.78
CA PRO A 287 -3.52 -14.88 -10.94
C PRO A 287 -3.61 -13.91 -12.14
N ALA A 288 -2.58 -13.90 -13.00
CA ALA A 288 -2.58 -13.14 -14.24
C ALA A 288 -3.60 -13.67 -15.26
N ARG A 289 -4.17 -12.76 -16.04
CA ARG A 289 -5.01 -13.04 -17.20
C ARG A 289 -4.13 -13.58 -18.32
N ILE A 290 -4.65 -14.58 -19.03
CA ILE A 290 -4.02 -15.15 -20.22
C ILE A 290 -4.81 -14.63 -21.42
N ASN A 291 -4.14 -14.17 -22.46
CA ASN A 291 -4.81 -13.90 -23.73
C ASN A 291 -5.34 -15.24 -24.26
N GLY A 292 -6.65 -15.34 -24.45
CA GLY A 292 -7.21 -16.48 -25.17
C GLY A 292 -6.62 -16.52 -26.59
N PRO A 293 -6.52 -17.71 -27.20
CA PRO A 293 -6.19 -17.78 -28.62
C PRO A 293 -7.33 -17.11 -29.42
N GLY A 294 -7.05 -15.98 -30.06
CA GLY A 294 -7.96 -15.36 -31.04
C GLY A 294 -8.62 -14.07 -30.57
N GLY A 295 -8.14 -12.96 -31.12
CA GLY A 295 -8.76 -11.65 -31.02
C GLY A 295 -7.96 -10.61 -31.81
N GLY A 296 -7.38 -11.02 -32.93
CA GLY A 296 -6.94 -10.07 -33.96
C GLY A 296 -8.18 -9.63 -34.72
N ILE A 297 -8.40 -8.31 -34.73
CA ILE A 297 -9.11 -7.62 -35.81
C ILE A 297 -8.07 -6.72 -36.43
#